data_AF-K1XKF2-F1
#
_entry.id   AF-K1XKF2-F1
#
_cell.length_a   1.000
_cell.length_b   1.000
_cell.length_c   1.000
_cell.angle_alpha   90.00
_cell.angle_beta   90.00
_cell.angle_gamma   90.00
#
_symmetry.space_group_name_H-M   'P 1'
#
loop_
_entity.id
_entity.type
_entity.pdbx_description
1 polymer ?
#
loop_
_entity_poly.entity_id
_entity_poly.type
_entity_poly.pdbx_seq_one_letter_code
_entity_poly.pdbx_strand_id
1 'polypeptide(L)' 'MKKINILLTVLGIVLLSSCEGFLDVKPSNSAAAETSILTAADAKVVINGLMRKMTSSDYYGRNFLMYGDAKGGDFA' A
#
# COMPACT_ATOMS: atom_id res chain seq x y z
N MET A 1 -40.54 31.80 8.68
CA MET A 1 -39.44 31.11 9.38
C MET A 1 -39.47 29.59 9.18
N LYS A 2 -40.54 28.87 9.53
CA LYS A 2 -40.63 27.40 9.33
C LYS A 2 -40.31 26.89 7.90
N LYS A 3 -40.81 27.56 6.86
CA LYS A 3 -40.56 27.18 5.45
C LYS A 3 -39.08 27.35 5.03
N ILE A 4 -38.41 28.37 5.55
CA ILE A 4 -36.98 28.64 5.28
C ILE A 4 -36.11 27.62 6.00
N ASN A 5 -36.45 27.25 7.24
CA ASN A 5 -35.73 26.20 7.97
C ASN A 5 -35.84 24.84 7.27
N ILE A 6 -37.03 24.48 6.79
CA ILE A 6 -37.22 23.23 6.02
C ILE A 6 -36.34 23.24 4.75
N LEU A 7 -36.31 24.35 4.02
CA LEU A 7 -35.50 24.49 2.81
C LEU A 7 -33.99 24.31 3.10
N LEU A 8 -33.50 24.92 4.19
CA LEU A 8 -32.12 24.80 4.64
C LEU A 8 -31.76 23.37 5.06
N THR A 9 -32.70 22.66 5.70
CA THR A 9 -32.48 21.28 6.16
C THR A 9 -32.38 20.32 4.97
N VAL A 10 -33.24 20.49 3.97
CA VAL A 10 -33.21 19.69 2.73
C VAL A 10 -31.92 19.97 1.94
N LEU A 11 -31.51 21.24 1.84
CA LEU A 11 -30.25 21.60 1.17
C LEU A 11 -29.02 21.00 1.87
N GLY A 12 -29.02 20.95 3.21
CA GLY A 12 -27.96 20.31 3.99
C GLY A 12 -27.84 18.80 3.72
N ILE A 13 -28.95 18.09 3.53
CA ILE A 13 -28.95 16.65 3.23
C ILE A 13 -28.42 16.38 1.81
N VAL A 14 -28.77 17.22 0.84
CA VAL A 14 -28.29 17.11 -0.55
C VAL A 14 -26.77 17.34 -0.66
N LEU A 15 -26.21 18.19 0.20
CA LEU A 15 -24.76 18.43 0.24
C LEU A 15 -23.97 17.23 0.79
N LEU A 16 -24.60 16.32 1.54
CA LEU A 16 -23.96 15.14 2.12
C LEU A 16 -23.99 13.91 1.20
N SER A 17 -24.75 13.94 0.10
CA SER A 17 -24.85 12.80 -0.83
C SER A 17 -23.71 12.71 -1.85
N SER A 18 -22.71 13.59 -1.81
CA SER A 18 -21.68 13.71 -2.86
C SER A 18 -20.39 12.92 -2.61
N CYS A 19 -20.32 12.05 -1.59
CA CYS A 19 -19.08 11.33 -1.22
C CYS A 19 -19.00 9.88 -1.71
N GLU A 20 -19.73 9.50 -2.75
CA GLU A 20 -19.61 8.15 -3.32
C GLU A 20 -18.29 8.04 -4.11
N GLY A 21 -17.45 7.05 -3.76
CA GLY A 21 -16.16 6.81 -4.41
C GLY A 21 -15.02 7.76 -4.03
N PHE A 22 -15.23 8.75 -3.16
CA PHE A 22 -14.16 9.67 -2.73
C PHE A 22 -12.99 8.94 -2.03
N LEU A 23 -13.28 7.85 -1.33
CA LEU A 23 -12.28 7.02 -0.64
C LEU A 23 -11.81 5.82 -1.46
N ASP A 24 -12.33 5.63 -2.69
CA ASP A 24 -11.95 4.53 -3.57
C ASP A 24 -10.67 4.88 -4.35
N VAL A 25 -9.60 5.16 -3.61
CA VAL A 25 -8.29 5.52 -4.17
C VAL A 25 -7.39 4.29 -4.28
N LYS A 26 -6.70 4.17 -5.42
CA LYS A 26 -5.69 3.13 -5.58
C LYS A 26 -4.40 3.51 -4.85
N PRO A 27 -3.83 2.63 -4.03
CA PRO A 27 -2.54 2.88 -3.38
C PRO A 27 -1.42 3.04 -4.41
N SER A 28 -0.57 4.06 -4.24
CA SER A 28 0.55 4.33 -5.16
C SER A 28 1.70 3.33 -5.04
N ASN A 29 1.72 2.53 -3.97
CA ASN A 29 2.78 1.58 -3.65
C ASN A 29 2.34 0.10 -3.76
N SER A 30 1.15 -0.16 -4.32
CA SER A 30 0.62 -1.51 -4.48
C SER A 30 -0.05 -1.64 -5.84
N ALA A 31 -0.08 -2.86 -6.36
CA ALA A 31 -0.64 -3.19 -7.65
C ALA A 31 -1.56 -4.42 -7.50
N ALA A 32 -2.64 -4.47 -8.26
CA ALA A 32 -3.62 -5.55 -8.18
C ALA A 32 -3.02 -6.85 -8.72
N ALA A 33 -2.89 -7.88 -7.87
CA ALA A 33 -2.18 -9.11 -8.22
C ALA A 33 -2.69 -9.75 -9.53
N GLU A 34 -4.00 -9.71 -9.77
CA GLU A 34 -4.66 -10.29 -10.94
C GLU A 34 -4.28 -9.63 -12.28
N THR A 35 -3.85 -8.37 -12.25
CA THR A 35 -3.60 -7.56 -13.47
C THR A 35 -2.18 -7.00 -13.56
N SER A 36 -1.30 -7.35 -12.62
CA SER A 36 0.04 -6.73 -12.50
C SER A 36 1.14 -7.43 -13.30
N ILE A 37 0.94 -8.66 -13.76
CA ILE A 37 1.95 -9.44 -14.50
C ILE A 37 1.31 -10.05 -15.74
N LEU A 38 1.30 -9.29 -16.84
CA LEU A 38 0.68 -9.71 -18.10
C LEU A 38 1.74 -10.02 -19.17
N THR A 39 2.92 -9.42 -19.06
CA THR A 39 4.00 -9.53 -20.03
C THR A 39 5.32 -9.95 -19.38
N ALA A 40 6.27 -10.38 -20.20
CA ALA A 40 7.64 -10.65 -19.74
C ALA A 40 8.33 -9.40 -19.17
N ALA A 41 7.98 -8.21 -19.65
CA ALA A 41 8.50 -6.95 -19.13
C ALA A 41 8.01 -6.71 -17.69
N ASP A 42 6.73 -6.99 -17.41
CA ASP A 42 6.16 -6.87 -16.07
C ASP A 42 6.85 -7.84 -15.09
N ALA A 43 7.04 -9.09 -15.52
CA ALA A 43 7.76 -10.09 -14.73
C ALA A 43 9.19 -9.63 -14.39
N LYS A 44 9.89 -8.99 -15.34
CA LYS A 44 11.23 -8.42 -15.10
C LYS A 44 11.20 -7.34 -14.01
N VAL A 45 10.22 -6.44 -14.06
CA VAL A 45 10.05 -5.39 -13.03
C VAL A 45 9.77 -6.01 -11.66
N VAL A 46 8.90 -7.01 -11.59
CA VAL A 46 8.57 -7.71 -10.34
C VAL A 46 9.79 -8.42 -9.76
N ILE A 47 10.57 -9.14 -10.57
CA ILE A 47 11.80 -9.81 -10.12
C ILE A 47 12.83 -8.78 -9.63
N ASN A 48 13.01 -7.66 -10.32
CA ASN A 48 13.91 -6.61 -9.85
C ASN A 48 13.46 -6.05 -8.48
N GLY A 49 12.15 -5.86 -8.30
CA GLY A 49 11.57 -5.44 -7.01
C GLY A 49 11.78 -6.48 -5.90
N LEU A 50 11.62 -7.77 -6.21
CA LEU A 50 11.90 -8.88 -5.30
C LEU A 50 13.37 -8.89 -4.88
N MET A 51 14.29 -8.82 -5.84
CA MET A 51 15.73 -8.80 -5.56
C MET A 51 16.11 -7.60 -4.69
N ARG A 52 15.54 -6.42 -4.97
CA ARG A 52 15.75 -5.23 -4.13
C ARG A 52 15.29 -5.44 -2.68
N LYS A 53 14.18 -6.16 -2.45
CA LYS A 53 13.74 -6.51 -1.08
C LYS A 53 14.68 -7.53 -0.44
N MET A 54 15.14 -8.52 -1.20
CA MET A 54 16.07 -9.53 -0.71
C MET A 54 17.40 -8.93 -0.24
N THR A 55 17.90 -7.91 -0.93
CA THR A 55 19.14 -7.20 -0.57
C THR A 55 18.98 -6.22 0.59
N SER A 56 17.79 -6.12 1.20
CA SER A 56 17.57 -5.31 2.40
C SER A 56 18.51 -5.75 3.53
N SER A 57 18.99 -4.79 4.34
CA SER A 57 19.75 -5.09 5.55
C SER A 57 19.00 -6.00 6.51
N ASP A 58 17.66 -5.95 6.52
CA ASP A 58 16.84 -6.78 7.42
C ASP A 58 16.73 -8.24 6.97
N TYR A 59 17.14 -8.53 5.74
CA TYR A 59 17.10 -9.87 5.17
C TYR A 59 18.52 -10.30 4.75
N TYR A 60 18.69 -10.77 3.50
CA TYR A 60 19.98 -11.28 3.02
C TYR A 60 21.05 -10.19 2.84
N GLY A 61 20.73 -8.92 3.00
CA GLY A 61 21.73 -7.85 2.98
C GLY A 61 22.63 -7.81 4.22
N ARG A 62 22.15 -8.26 5.39
CA ARG A 62 22.97 -8.30 6.62
C ARG A 62 22.39 -9.15 7.74
N ASN A 63 21.24 -8.74 8.29
CA ASN A 63 20.74 -9.20 9.58
C ASN A 63 20.40 -10.68 9.56
N PHE A 64 19.80 -11.18 8.47
CA PHE A 64 19.43 -12.60 8.38
C PHE A 64 20.65 -13.52 8.44
N LEU A 65 21.75 -13.14 7.78
CA LEU A 65 23.01 -13.91 7.84
C LEU A 65 23.69 -13.73 9.20
N MET A 66 23.92 -12.47 9.61
CA MET A 66 24.65 -12.14 10.83
C MET A 66 24.00 -12.70 12.10
N TYR A 67 22.68 -12.91 12.09
CA TYR A 67 21.96 -13.42 13.26
C TYR A 67 22.51 -14.76 13.77
N GLY A 68 22.89 -15.65 12.86
CA GLY A 68 23.48 -16.94 13.20
C GLY A 68 24.84 -16.75 13.87
N ASP A 69 25.73 -15.99 13.23
CA ASP A 69 27.08 -15.77 13.72
C ASP A 69 27.08 -15.04 15.08
N ALA A 70 26.30 -13.96 15.21
CA ALA A 70 26.16 -13.17 16.45
C ALA A 70 25.65 -14.00 17.63
N LYS A 71 24.87 -15.07 17.37
CA LYS A 71 24.35 -15.98 18.39
C LYS A 71 25.13 -17.29 18.49
N GLY A 72 26.06 -17.55 17.57
CA GLY A 72 26.83 -18.78 17.48
C GLY A 72 27.94 -18.90 18.53
N GLY A 73 28.27 -17.81 19.22
CA GLY A 73 29.29 -17.79 20.27
C GLY A 73 30.69 -17.40 19.78
N ASP A 74 30.89 -17.25 18.47
CA ASP A 74 32.17 -16.83 17.88
C ASP A 74 32.50 -15.35 18.15
N PHE A 75 31.50 -14.56 18.55
CA PHE A 75 31.63 -13.14 18.93
C PHE A 75 31.70 -12.91 20.46
N ALA A 76 32.01 -13.95 21.26
CA ALA A 76 32.18 -13.87 22.71
C ALA A 76 33.56 -13.34 23.14
#